data_AF-A0A9P6QWV1-F1
#
_entry.id   AF-A0A9P6QWV1-F1
#
_cell.length_a   1.000
_cell.length_b   1.000
_cell.length_c   1.000
_cell.angle_alpha   90.00
_cell.angle_beta   90.00
_cell.angle_gamma   90.00
#
_symmetry.space_group_name_H-M   'P 1'
#
loop_
_entity.id
_entity.type
_entity.pdbx_description
1 polymer ?
#
loop_
_entity_poly.entity_id
_entity_poly.type
_entity_poly.pdbx_seq_one_letter_code
_entity_poly.pdbx_strand_id
1 'polypeptide(L)'
;MSNQTSAFHTYPQDEYTITDDALKKSRFEVEYFAVRARAESVRFLLEFVGANYISRAPVNWPASKKDTPFGMIPVLTHHKPDGSVFE
;
A
#
# COMPACT_ATOMS: atom_id res chain seq x y z
N MET A 1 -23.91 22.05 39.77
CA MET A 1 -24.27 21.33 38.54
C MET A 1 -23.19 21.63 37.50
N SER A 2 -22.18 20.76 37.35
CA SER A 2 -21.18 20.91 36.29
C SER A 2 -21.58 20.04 35.11
N ASN A 3 -21.93 20.67 33.99
CA ASN A 3 -22.12 19.97 32.73
C ASN A 3 -20.76 19.46 32.24
N GLN A 4 -20.58 18.13 32.20
CA GLN A 4 -19.53 17.53 31.40
C GLN A 4 -20.01 17.47 29.96
N THR A 5 -19.57 18.43 29.14
CA THR A 5 -19.66 18.35 27.69
C THR A 5 -18.70 17.24 27.24
N SER A 6 -19.22 16.13 26.72
CA SER A 6 -18.40 15.08 26.13
C SER A 6 -17.68 15.64 24.90
N ALA A 7 -16.38 15.88 25.02
CA ALA A 7 -15.56 16.19 23.86
C ALA A 7 -15.47 14.92 23.01
N PHE A 8 -16.17 14.89 21.88
CA PHE A 8 -15.87 13.94 20.82
C PHE A 8 -14.40 14.13 20.43
N HIS A 9 -13.61 13.06 20.46
CA HIS A 9 -12.21 13.09 20.03
C HIS A 9 -12.17 13.26 18.51
N THR A 10 -12.14 14.50 18.04
CA THR A 10 -11.94 14.81 16.62
C THR A 10 -10.45 14.74 16.31
N TYR A 11 -10.03 13.85 15.40
CA TYR A 11 -8.66 13.83 14.90
C TYR A 11 -8.40 15.12 14.09
N PRO A 12 -7.47 15.97 14.53
CA PRO A 12 -7.27 17.27 13.91
C PRO A 12 -6.49 17.10 12.60
N GLN A 13 -7.14 17.29 11.46
CA GLN A 13 -6.48 17.68 10.20
C GLN A 13 -5.38 16.72 9.70
N ASP A 14 -5.68 15.43 9.59
CA ASP A 14 -4.74 14.49 9.01
C ASP A 14 -4.79 14.55 7.47
N GLU A 15 -3.99 15.42 6.86
CA GLU A 15 -3.61 15.23 5.46
C GLU A 15 -2.72 14.00 5.36
N TYR A 16 -3.32 12.84 5.12
CA TYR A 16 -2.62 11.59 4.88
C TYR A 16 -2.04 11.60 3.48
N THR A 17 -0.96 12.33 3.28
CA THR A 17 -0.22 12.37 2.02
C THR A 17 1.21 11.91 2.25
N ILE A 18 1.84 11.40 1.19
CA ILE A 18 3.27 11.13 1.24
C ILE A 18 4.00 12.47 1.33
N THR A 19 4.71 12.73 2.43
CA THR A 19 5.50 13.94 2.62
C THR A 19 6.94 13.79 2.14
N ASP A 20 7.49 12.58 2.24
CA ASP A 20 8.85 12.25 1.81
C ASP A 20 9.01 12.31 0.28
N ASP A 21 10.01 13.06 -0.18
CA ASP A 21 10.24 13.29 -1.61
C ASP A 21 10.70 12.03 -2.36
N ALA A 22 11.39 11.11 -1.69
CA ALA A 22 11.78 9.85 -2.31
C ALA A 22 10.56 8.96 -2.51
N LEU A 23 9.66 8.89 -1.54
CA LEU A 23 8.40 8.15 -1.66
C LEU A 23 7.45 8.77 -2.69
N LYS A 24 7.36 10.11 -2.79
CA LYS A 24 6.55 10.79 -3.84
C LYS A 24 6.99 10.43 -5.25
N LYS A 25 8.29 10.23 -5.46
CA LYS A 25 8.89 9.88 -6.76
C LYS A 25 9.02 8.37 -6.96
N SER A 26 8.60 7.57 -5.99
CA SER A 26 8.62 6.12 -6.08
C SER A 26 7.41 5.58 -6.84
N ARG A 27 7.52 4.33 -7.29
CA ARG A 27 6.38 3.55 -7.81
C ARG A 27 6.24 2.26 -7.02
N PHE A 28 5.01 1.89 -6.69
CA PHE A 28 4.70 0.63 -6.02
C PHE A 28 4.01 -0.34 -6.96
N GLU A 29 4.19 -1.63 -6.72
CA GLU A 29 3.46 -2.69 -7.42
C GLU A 29 2.91 -3.68 -6.42
N VAL A 30 1.61 -3.94 -6.49
CA VAL A 30 0.93 -4.95 -5.67
C VAL A 30 0.63 -6.16 -6.56
N GLU A 31 1.33 -7.27 -6.32
CA GLU A 31 1.06 -8.53 -6.99
C GLU A 31 0.12 -9.38 -6.15
N TYR A 32 -1.07 -9.67 -6.69
CA TYR A 32 -2.06 -10.52 -6.03
C TYR A 32 -3.08 -11.07 -7.03
N PHE A 33 -3.83 -12.11 -6.65
CA PHE A 33 -4.96 -12.57 -7.45
C PHE A 33 -5.96 -11.45 -7.76
N ALA A 34 -6.73 -11.61 -8.84
CA ALA A 34 -7.77 -10.69 -9.29
C ALA A 34 -9.02 -10.71 -8.37
N VAL A 35 -8.78 -10.58 -7.07
CA VAL A 35 -9.75 -10.49 -5.98
C VAL A 35 -9.23 -9.48 -4.94
N ARG A 36 -10.10 -9.06 -4.03
CA ARG A 36 -9.78 -8.08 -2.98
C ARG A 36 -8.92 -8.71 -1.88
N ALA A 37 -9.55 -9.54 -1.03
CA ALA A 37 -8.96 -10.33 0.04
C ALA A 37 -7.75 -9.65 0.71
N ARG A 38 -6.59 -10.34 0.83
CA ARG A 38 -5.47 -9.86 1.65
C ARG A 38 -4.78 -8.61 1.06
N ALA A 39 -4.83 -8.40 -0.24
CA ALA A 39 -4.21 -7.25 -0.88
C ALA A 39 -4.98 -5.93 -0.69
N GLU A 40 -6.26 -6.00 -0.33
CA GLU A 40 -7.12 -4.82 -0.30
C GLU A 40 -6.68 -3.78 0.73
N SER A 41 -6.18 -4.24 1.88
CA SER A 41 -5.64 -3.35 2.91
C SER A 41 -4.47 -2.49 2.39
N VAL A 42 -3.57 -3.10 1.62
CA VAL A 42 -2.42 -2.41 1.00
C VAL A 42 -2.88 -1.46 -0.09
N ARG A 43 -3.81 -1.89 -0.96
CA ARG A 43 -4.38 -1.04 -2.00
C ARG A 43 -5.07 0.18 -1.42
N PHE A 44 -5.89 0.01 -0.37
CA PHE A 44 -6.54 1.13 0.31
C PHE A 44 -5.56 2.10 0.92
N LEU A 45 -4.48 1.62 1.55
CA LEU A 45 -3.47 2.50 2.10
C LEU A 45 -2.78 3.33 1.00
N LEU A 46 -2.37 2.68 -0.09
CA LEU A 46 -1.70 3.34 -1.21
C LEU A 46 -2.62 4.35 -1.91
N GLU A 47 -3.89 4.01 -2.11
CA GLU A 47 -4.89 4.91 -2.67
C GLU A 47 -5.14 6.10 -1.74
N PHE A 48 -5.31 5.85 -0.45
CA PHE A 48 -5.60 6.85 0.55
C PHE A 48 -4.52 7.92 0.64
N VAL A 49 -3.24 7.54 0.48
CA VAL A 49 -2.11 8.47 0.50
C VAL A 49 -1.74 9.06 -0.85
N GLY A 50 -2.49 8.73 -1.91
CA GLY A 50 -2.21 9.17 -3.28
C GLY A 50 -0.90 8.62 -3.86
N ALA A 51 -0.48 7.42 -3.44
CA ALA A 51 0.75 6.80 -3.94
C ALA A 51 0.62 6.41 -5.42
N ASN A 52 1.71 6.54 -6.18
CA ASN A 52 1.79 5.98 -7.52
C ASN A 52 1.97 4.45 -7.44
N TYR A 53 0.91 3.68 -7.68
CA TYR A 53 0.98 2.23 -7.68
C TYR A 53 0.21 1.58 -8.83
N ILE A 54 0.60 0.34 -9.15
CA ILE A 54 -0.19 -0.56 -9.99
C ILE A 54 -0.51 -1.85 -9.22
N SER A 55 -1.67 -2.45 -9.50
CA SER A 55 -2.04 -3.76 -8.99
C SER A 55 -2.12 -4.74 -10.15
N ARG A 56 -1.38 -5.86 -10.08
CA ARG A 56 -1.34 -6.86 -11.14
C ARG A 56 -1.64 -8.26 -10.61
N ALA A 57 -2.30 -9.05 -11.45
CA ALA A 57 -2.49 -10.47 -11.19
C ALA A 57 -1.43 -11.29 -11.94
N PRO A 58 -0.87 -12.35 -11.31
CA PRO A 58 0.06 -13.23 -12.00
C PRO A 58 -0.65 -13.97 -13.14
N VAL A 59 -0.06 -13.96 -14.33
CA VAL A 59 -0.59 -14.69 -15.50
C VAL A 59 -0.53 -16.20 -15.26
N ASN A 60 0.54 -16.69 -14.63
CA ASN A 60 0.74 -18.10 -14.30
C ASN A 60 1.32 -18.24 -12.88
N TRP A 61 0.42 -18.25 -11.88
CA TRP A 61 0.81 -18.35 -10.47
C TRP A 61 1.63 -19.61 -10.13
N PRO A 62 1.25 -20.83 -10.56
CA PRO A 62 2.06 -22.01 -10.26
C PRO A 62 3.53 -21.88 -10.69
N ALA A 63 3.79 -21.24 -11.83
CA ALA A 63 5.15 -21.03 -12.32
C ALA A 63 5.88 -19.90 -11.57
N SER A 64 5.21 -18.77 -11.30
CA SER A 64 5.82 -17.61 -10.64
C SER A 64 5.97 -17.74 -9.13
N LYS A 65 5.26 -18.68 -8.50
CA LYS A 65 5.28 -18.89 -7.04
C LYS A 65 6.69 -18.97 -6.46
N LYS A 66 7.57 -19.74 -7.10
CA LYS A 66 8.96 -19.93 -6.63
C LYS A 66 9.78 -18.62 -6.61
N ASP A 67 9.37 -17.63 -7.40
CA ASP A 67 10.07 -16.36 -7.57
C ASP A 67 9.55 -15.29 -6.58
N THR A 68 8.45 -15.57 -5.87
CA THR A 68 7.93 -14.68 -4.83
C THR A 68 8.58 -14.93 -3.48
N PRO A 69 8.75 -13.90 -2.62
CA PRO A 69 9.19 -14.08 -1.25
C PRO A 69 8.34 -15.13 -0.52
N PHE A 70 8.99 -16.15 0.00
CA PHE A 70 8.36 -17.27 0.74
C PHE A 70 7.33 -18.08 -0.07
N GLY A 71 7.23 -17.90 -1.38
CA GLY A 71 6.21 -18.56 -2.19
C GLY A 71 4.78 -18.08 -1.92
N MET A 72 4.62 -16.82 -1.52
CA MET A 72 3.36 -16.23 -1.06
C MET A 72 3.03 -14.92 -1.79
N ILE A 73 1.73 -14.65 -1.93
CA ILE A 73 1.17 -13.35 -2.32
C ILE A 73 0.08 -12.95 -1.30
N PRO A 74 -0.17 -11.64 -1.04
CA PRO A 74 0.29 -10.49 -1.81
C PRO A 74 1.77 -10.15 -1.63
N VAL A 75 2.40 -9.64 -2.69
CA VAL A 75 3.74 -9.04 -2.67
C VAL A 75 3.60 -7.55 -2.97
N LEU A 76 4.30 -6.72 -2.19
CA LEU A 76 4.46 -5.29 -2.46
C LEU A 76 5.89 -5.04 -2.89
N THR A 77 6.07 -4.59 -4.13
CA THR A 77 7.39 -4.20 -4.67
C THR A 77 7.51 -2.68 -4.65
N HIS A 78 8.59 -2.18 -4.05
CA HIS A 78 8.91 -0.75 -4.04
C HIS A 78 10.01 -0.46 -5.05
N HIS A 79 9.70 0.36 -6.06
CA HIS A 79 10.68 0.93 -6.98
C HIS A 79 11.06 2.33 -6.47
N LYS A 80 12.32 2.49 -6.05
CA LYS A 80 12.85 3.77 -5.61
C LYS A 80 13.01 4.73 -6.80
N PRO A 81 13.18 6.04 -6.55
CA PRO A 81 13.36 7.03 -7.62
C PRO A 81 14.60 6.78 -8.50
N ASP A 82 15.63 6.13 -7.95
CA ASP A 82 16.85 5.74 -8.66
C ASP A 82 16.68 4.48 -9.52
N GLY A 83 15.48 3.88 -9.54
CA GLY A 83 15.17 2.66 -10.27
C GLY A 83 15.57 1.38 -9.54
N SER A 84 16.22 1.46 -8.38
CA SER A 84 16.51 0.28 -7.57
C SER A 84 15.22 -0.29 -6.96
N VAL A 85 15.15 -1.61 -6.86
CA VAL A 85 14.07 -2.32 -6.18
C VAL A 85 14.51 -2.59 -4.75
N PHE A 86 13.64 -2.33 -3.78
CA PHE A 86 13.87 -2.80 -2.42
C PHE A 86 13.57 -4.30 -2.37
N GLU A 87 14.62 -5.11 -2.13
CA GLU A 87 14.53 -6.56 -1.93
C GLU A 87 14.26 -6.92 -0.46
#